data_AF-A0A238WVB0-F1
#
_entry.id   AF-A0A238WVB0-F1
#
_cell.length_a   1.000
_cell.length_b   1.000
_cell.length_c   1.000
_cell.angle_alpha   90.00
_cell.angle_beta   90.00
_cell.angle_gamma   90.00
#
_symmetry.space_group_name_H-M   'P 1'
#
loop_
_entity.id
_entity.type
_entity.pdbx_description
1 polymer ?
#
loop_
_entity_poly.entity_id
_entity_poly.type
_entity_poly.pdbx_seq_one_letter_code
_entity_poly.pdbx_strand_id
1 'polypeptide(L)'
;MTRNTALAATLALPLLVAACGTPQERCISRNTSEYRTVSGLLAEVEGNLARGYAWEERQVVRDRLTQCRTYLRDEDGRAVVAYEPCWRDYVDTERYRVPIDPAAEQRKRDNLAARQAVLGNRAASVVQACQAAFPEDNG
;
A
#
# COMPACT_ATOMS: atom_id res chain seq x y z
N MET A 1 -39.00 -44.23 -18.81
CA MET A 1 -39.89 -43.21 -18.22
C MET A 1 -39.02 -42.20 -17.48
N THR A 2 -39.24 -40.90 -17.75
CA THR A 2 -38.74 -39.70 -17.02
C THR A 2 -37.22 -39.54 -16.90
N ARG A 3 -36.58 -38.40 -17.22
CA ARG A 3 -37.02 -37.03 -17.49
C ARG A 3 -35.84 -36.25 -18.09
N ASN A 4 -36.15 -35.37 -19.04
CA ASN A 4 -35.34 -34.26 -19.54
C ASN A 4 -34.60 -33.50 -18.44
N THR A 5 -33.37 -33.07 -18.71
CA THR A 5 -32.78 -31.74 -18.39
C THR A 5 -31.28 -31.73 -18.74
N ALA A 6 -30.93 -31.96 -20.02
CA ALA A 6 -29.54 -31.92 -20.48
C ALA A 6 -29.13 -30.57 -21.12
N LEU A 7 -29.93 -29.51 -20.94
CA LEU A 7 -29.71 -28.21 -21.56
C LEU A 7 -30.05 -27.09 -20.56
N ALA A 8 -29.18 -26.79 -19.59
CA ALA A 8 -29.32 -25.56 -18.79
C ALA A 8 -28.09 -25.17 -17.94
N ALA A 9 -26.87 -25.66 -18.17
CA ALA A 9 -25.79 -25.43 -17.20
C ALA A 9 -24.41 -25.11 -17.79
N THR A 10 -24.32 -24.47 -18.95
CA THR A 10 -23.01 -24.12 -19.58
C THR A 10 -22.86 -22.68 -20.05
N LEU A 11 -23.75 -21.75 -19.66
CA LEU A 11 -23.74 -20.37 -20.21
C LEU A 11 -23.54 -19.22 -19.22
N ALA A 12 -23.03 -19.45 -18.01
CA ALA A 12 -22.91 -18.38 -17.03
C ALA A 12 -21.63 -18.41 -16.20
N LEU A 13 -20.45 -18.34 -16.85
CA LEU A 13 -19.23 -18.00 -16.10
C LEU A 13 -18.15 -17.26 -16.91
N PRO A 14 -18.32 -15.96 -17.22
CA PRO A 14 -17.18 -15.07 -17.48
C PRO A 14 -16.93 -14.08 -16.33
N LEU A 15 -17.47 -14.30 -15.13
CA LEU A 15 -17.52 -13.28 -14.05
C LEU A 15 -16.42 -13.40 -12.97
N LEU A 16 -15.28 -14.03 -13.26
CA LEU A 16 -14.20 -14.20 -12.25
C LEU A 16 -12.80 -13.83 -12.75
N VAL A 17 -12.68 -12.75 -13.53
CA VAL A 17 -11.38 -12.09 -13.79
C VAL A 17 -11.42 -10.60 -13.44
N ALA A 18 -12.01 -10.25 -12.28
CA ALA A 18 -11.93 -8.91 -11.72
C ALA A 18 -10.63 -8.67 -10.90
N ALA A 19 -9.73 -9.65 -10.81
CA ALA A 19 -8.52 -9.55 -9.97
C ALA A 19 -7.44 -8.59 -10.50
N CYS A 20 -7.61 -8.03 -11.72
CA CYS A 20 -6.64 -7.11 -12.36
C CYS A 20 -7.25 -5.79 -12.85
N GLY A 21 -8.40 -5.40 -12.28
CA GLY A 21 -9.17 -4.21 -12.65
C GLY A 21 -9.89 -4.32 -14.00
N THR A 22 -10.81 -3.41 -14.29
CA THR A 22 -11.47 -3.33 -15.60
C THR A 22 -10.52 -2.71 -16.65
N PRO A 23 -10.79 -2.86 -17.97
CA PRO A 23 -10.05 -2.13 -19.00
C PRO A 23 -10.06 -0.62 -18.80
N GLN A 24 -11.19 -0.07 -18.34
CA GLN A 24 -11.36 1.35 -18.04
C GLN A 24 -10.46 1.77 -16.86
N GLU A 25 -10.53 1.07 -15.73
CA GLU A 25 -9.72 1.33 -14.55
C GLU A 25 -8.22 1.28 -14.86
N ARG A 26 -7.78 0.31 -15.67
CA ARG A 26 -6.38 0.23 -16.11
C ARG A 26 -5.98 1.43 -16.96
N CYS A 27 -6.84 1.88 -17.88
CA CYS A 27 -6.61 3.07 -18.70
C CYS A 27 -6.45 4.32 -17.81
N ILE A 28 -7.40 4.55 -16.90
CA ILE A 28 -7.40 5.69 -15.97
C ILE A 28 -6.18 5.64 -15.08
N SER A 29 -5.91 4.50 -14.44
CA SER A 29 -4.83 4.34 -13.46
C SER A 29 -3.46 4.63 -14.07
N ARG A 30 -3.20 4.14 -15.29
CA ARG A 30 -1.94 4.40 -16.01
C ARG A 30 -1.77 5.88 -16.32
N ASN A 31 -2.79 6.51 -16.87
CA ASN A 31 -2.69 7.89 -17.36
C ASN A 31 -2.83 8.98 -16.28
N THR A 32 -3.36 8.64 -15.09
CA THR A 32 -3.48 9.57 -13.95
C THR A 32 -2.44 9.30 -12.85
N SER A 33 -1.54 8.34 -13.07
CA SER A 33 -0.49 7.95 -12.11
C SER A 33 0.35 9.14 -11.65
N GLU A 34 0.87 9.94 -12.59
CA GLU A 34 1.69 11.12 -12.27
C GLU A 34 0.91 12.16 -11.44
N TYR A 35 -0.33 12.45 -11.80
CA TYR A 35 -1.18 13.37 -11.05
C TYR A 35 -1.36 12.90 -9.59
N ARG A 36 -1.61 11.60 -9.38
CA ARG A 36 -1.75 11.03 -8.03
C ARG A 36 -0.45 11.10 -7.23
N THR A 37 0.68 10.79 -7.86
CA THR A 37 1.99 10.90 -7.22
C THR A 37 2.27 12.34 -6.79
N VAL A 38 2.09 13.31 -7.69
CA VAL A 38 2.32 14.74 -7.37
C VAL A 38 1.37 15.24 -6.28
N SER A 39 0.10 14.82 -6.32
CA SER A 39 -0.88 15.19 -5.29
C SER A 39 -0.51 14.60 -3.92
N GLY A 40 0.00 13.36 -3.88
CA GLY A 40 0.50 12.73 -2.66
C GLY A 40 1.71 13.46 -2.08
N LEU A 41 2.68 13.80 -2.94
CA LEU A 41 3.85 14.58 -2.54
C LEU A 41 3.46 15.97 -2.04
N LEU A 42 2.49 16.64 -2.68
CA LEU A 42 2.01 17.94 -2.21
C LEU A 42 1.41 17.83 -0.81
N ALA A 43 0.52 16.86 -0.58
CA ALA A 43 -0.10 16.63 0.71
C ALA A 43 0.92 16.31 1.81
N GLU A 44 1.97 15.56 1.49
CA GLU A 44 3.07 15.29 2.42
C GLU A 44 3.80 16.57 2.83
N VAL A 45 4.19 17.39 1.86
CA VAL A 45 4.89 18.66 2.07
C VAL A 45 4.03 19.66 2.85
N GLU A 46 2.75 19.76 2.52
CA GLU A 46 1.78 20.58 3.27
C GLU A 46 1.65 20.10 4.71
N GLY A 47 1.61 18.79 4.93
CA GLY A 47 1.61 18.19 6.26
C GLY A 47 2.89 18.47 7.05
N ASN A 48 4.05 18.45 6.38
CA ASN A 48 5.33 18.77 7.01
C ASN A 48 5.39 20.24 7.42
N LEU A 49 4.98 21.16 6.53
CA LEU A 49 4.88 22.59 6.83
C LEU A 49 3.92 22.87 7.99
N ALA A 50 2.74 22.24 8.02
CA ALA A 50 1.75 22.44 9.07
C ALA A 50 2.25 22.01 10.46
N ARG A 51 3.10 20.96 10.53
CA ARG A 51 3.66 20.45 11.79
C ARG A 51 5.01 21.10 12.15
N GLY A 52 5.71 21.67 11.19
CA GLY A 52 7.06 22.24 11.36
C GLY A 52 8.19 21.22 11.38
N TYR A 53 7.93 19.96 10.99
CA TYR A 53 8.92 18.90 10.91
C TYR A 53 8.47 17.79 9.94
N ALA A 54 9.43 17.05 9.39
CA ALA A 54 9.22 15.85 8.61
C ALA A 54 9.26 14.61 9.50
N TRP A 55 8.60 13.54 9.07
CA TRP A 55 8.75 12.23 9.68
C TRP A 55 9.77 11.41 8.90
N GLU A 56 10.71 10.81 9.60
CA GLU A 56 11.60 9.79 9.04
C GLU A 56 11.55 8.52 9.89
N GLU A 57 11.99 7.42 9.30
CA GLU A 57 12.06 6.12 9.95
C GLU A 57 13.52 5.71 10.11
N ARG A 58 13.85 5.16 11.27
CA ARG A 58 15.17 4.55 11.53
C ARG A 58 15.00 3.19 12.18
N GLN A 59 15.93 2.30 11.87
CA GLN A 59 16.04 1.02 12.55
C GLN A 59 16.77 1.23 13.87
N VAL A 60 16.16 0.75 14.96
CA VAL A 60 16.75 0.76 16.30
C VAL A 60 16.79 -0.66 16.83
N VAL A 61 17.89 -1.03 17.48
CA VAL A 61 17.97 -2.30 18.20
C VAL A 61 17.37 -2.11 19.57
N ARG A 62 16.43 -2.98 19.93
CA ARG A 62 15.79 -3.00 21.23
C ARG A 62 15.85 -4.42 21.81
N ASP A 63 15.85 -4.49 23.13
CA ASP A 63 15.83 -5.76 23.84
C ASP A 63 14.40 -6.15 24.20
N ARG A 64 14.02 -7.39 23.90
CA ARG A 64 12.75 -7.96 24.34
C ARG A 64 12.98 -9.23 25.12
N LEU A 65 12.33 -9.32 26.27
CA LEU A 65 12.20 -10.57 26.99
C LEU A 65 11.29 -11.51 26.19
N THR A 66 11.82 -12.67 25.82
CA THR A 66 11.12 -13.71 25.07
C THR A 66 11.42 -15.09 25.67
N GLN A 67 10.89 -16.15 25.07
CA GLN A 67 11.22 -17.52 25.43
C GLN A 67 12.24 -18.09 24.44
N CYS A 68 13.41 -18.46 24.95
CA CYS A 68 14.42 -19.16 24.17
C CYS A 68 14.25 -20.67 24.33
N ARG A 69 14.45 -21.39 23.24
CA ARG A 69 14.52 -22.85 23.26
C ARG A 69 15.80 -23.29 23.98
N THR A 70 15.64 -24.15 24.97
CA THR A 70 16.73 -24.83 25.69
C THR A 70 16.49 -26.35 25.69
N TYR A 71 17.44 -27.12 26.19
CA TYR A 71 17.35 -28.58 26.26
C TYR A 71 17.65 -29.05 27.69
N LEU A 72 16.73 -29.81 28.28
CA LEU A 72 16.88 -30.43 29.60
C LEU A 72 17.01 -31.95 29.45
N ARG A 73 17.39 -32.63 30.53
CA ARG A 73 17.43 -34.10 30.60
C ARG A 73 16.23 -34.59 31.40
N ASP A 74 15.48 -35.56 30.86
CA ASP A 74 14.45 -36.27 31.62
C ASP A 74 15.07 -37.30 32.58
N GLU A 75 14.22 -37.98 33.36
CA GLU A 75 14.65 -39.01 34.31
C GLU A 75 15.38 -40.19 33.64
N ASP A 76 15.12 -40.44 32.35
CA ASP A 76 15.76 -41.46 31.52
C ASP A 76 17.05 -40.95 30.84
N GLY A 77 17.46 -39.70 31.07
CA GLY A 77 18.64 -39.07 30.46
C GLY A 77 18.44 -38.60 29.01
N ARG A 78 17.23 -38.64 28.46
CA ARG A 78 16.91 -38.17 27.11
C ARG A 78 16.83 -36.64 27.08
N ALA A 79 17.26 -36.04 25.97
CA ALA A 79 17.15 -34.60 25.78
C ALA A 79 15.71 -34.22 25.44
N VAL A 80 15.11 -33.37 26.26
CA VAL A 80 13.77 -32.82 26.05
C VAL A 80 13.85 -31.31 25.78
N VAL A 81 13.00 -30.83 24.88
CA VAL A 81 12.92 -29.39 24.56
C VAL A 81 12.21 -28.68 25.72
N ALA A 82 12.82 -27.60 26.20
CA ALA A 82 12.24 -26.70 27.18
C ALA A 82 12.37 -25.24 26.71
N TYR A 83 11.73 -24.33 27.45
CA TYR A 83 11.76 -22.91 27.17
C TYR A 83 12.10 -22.14 28.44
N GLU A 84 13.03 -21.20 28.33
CA GLU A 84 13.42 -20.31 29.43
C GLU A 84 13.33 -18.84 29.01
N PRO A 85 13.02 -17.91 29.93
CA PRO A 85 13.06 -16.50 29.65
C PRO A 85 14.47 -16.06 29.23
N CYS A 86 14.58 -15.34 28.12
CA CYS A 86 15.84 -14.80 27.61
C CYS A 86 15.63 -13.42 27.00
N TRP A 87 16.66 -12.58 27.06
CA TRP A 87 16.68 -11.32 26.32
C TRP A 87 17.16 -11.57 24.91
N ARG A 88 16.46 -11.00 23.94
CA ARG A 88 16.84 -11.03 22.52
C ARG A 88 16.75 -9.63 21.94
N ASP A 89 17.81 -9.26 21.25
CA ASP A 89 17.85 -8.10 20.40
C ASP A 89 16.89 -8.31 19.22
N TYR A 90 16.11 -7.29 18.93
CA TYR A 90 15.29 -7.23 17.73
C TYR A 90 15.39 -5.84 17.10
N VAL A 91 15.25 -5.81 15.79
CA VAL A 91 15.22 -4.56 15.03
C VAL A 91 13.80 -4.04 15.01
N ASP A 92 13.61 -2.82 15.49
CA ASP A 92 12.35 -2.09 15.47
C ASP A 92 12.47 -0.89 14.51
N THR A 93 11.36 -0.54 13.85
CA THR A 93 11.28 0.65 13.00
C THR A 93 10.70 1.79 13.83
N GLU A 94 11.53 2.73 14.22
CA GLU A 94 11.12 3.90 14.99
C GLU A 94 10.92 5.11 14.08
N ARG A 95 9.75 5.73 14.17
CA ARG A 95 9.45 6.99 13.49
C ARG A 95 9.87 8.18 14.37
N TYR A 96 10.68 9.08 13.81
CA TYR A 96 11.24 10.22 14.52
C TYR A 96 11.10 11.53 13.72
N ARG A 97 11.20 12.65 14.44
CA ARG A 97 10.97 14.00 13.89
C ARG A 97 12.28 14.53 13.33
N VAL A 98 12.26 15.02 12.10
CA VAL A 98 13.40 15.65 11.44
C VAL A 98 13.09 17.11 11.15
N PRO A 99 13.98 18.05 11.55
CA PRO A 99 13.78 19.47 11.27
C PRO A 99 13.76 19.72 9.76
N ILE A 100 12.88 20.61 9.33
CA ILE A 100 12.78 21.07 7.94
C ILE A 100 13.34 22.48 7.83
N ASP A 101 13.79 22.86 6.64
CA ASP A 101 13.91 24.27 6.25
C ASP A 101 12.54 24.73 5.72
N PRO A 102 11.79 25.58 6.45
CA PRO A 102 10.46 26.01 6.02
C PRO A 102 10.49 26.73 4.67
N ALA A 103 11.54 27.49 4.36
CA ALA A 103 11.62 28.21 3.09
C ALA A 103 11.86 27.26 1.92
N ALA A 104 12.70 26.23 2.09
CA ALA A 104 12.89 25.21 1.07
C ALA A 104 11.63 24.37 0.85
N GLU A 105 10.98 23.99 1.95
CA GLU A 105 9.76 23.18 1.91
C GLU A 105 8.59 23.95 1.28
N GLN A 106 8.52 25.26 1.54
CA GLN A 106 7.62 26.20 0.90
C GLN A 106 7.81 26.25 -0.63
N ARG A 107 9.06 26.41 -1.11
CA ARG A 107 9.36 26.37 -2.56
C ARG A 107 8.99 25.03 -3.19
N LYS A 108 9.23 23.92 -2.48
CA LYS A 108 8.85 22.56 -2.94
C LYS A 108 7.34 22.46 -3.10
N ARG A 109 6.57 22.94 -2.11
CA ARG A 109 5.10 22.98 -2.17
C ARG A 109 4.61 23.73 -3.40
N ASP A 110 5.12 24.94 -3.62
CA ASP A 110 4.63 25.80 -4.70
C ASP A 110 4.93 25.19 -6.08
N ASN A 111 6.09 24.55 -6.25
CA ASN A 111 6.44 23.81 -7.46
C ASN A 111 5.51 22.59 -7.67
N LEU A 112 5.21 21.84 -6.62
CA LEU A 112 4.29 20.69 -6.67
C LEU A 112 2.86 21.14 -7.00
N ALA A 113 2.38 22.21 -6.37
CA ALA A 113 1.05 22.77 -6.62
C ALA A 113 0.91 23.26 -8.07
N ALA A 114 1.92 23.96 -8.60
CA ALA A 114 1.94 24.37 -10.01
C ALA A 114 1.90 23.16 -10.95
N ARG A 115 2.68 22.11 -10.66
CA ARG A 115 2.69 20.87 -11.45
C ARG A 115 1.35 20.13 -11.36
N GLN A 116 0.75 20.05 -10.18
CA GLN A 116 -0.55 19.42 -9.97
C GLN A 116 -1.64 20.11 -10.78
N ALA A 117 -1.65 21.45 -10.82
CA ALA A 117 -2.63 22.21 -11.58
C ALA A 117 -2.57 21.87 -13.09
N VAL A 118 -1.35 21.79 -13.65
CA VAL A 118 -1.15 21.39 -15.06
C VAL A 118 -1.61 19.96 -15.30
N LEU A 119 -1.26 19.03 -14.40
CA LEU A 119 -1.62 17.62 -14.53
C LEU A 119 -3.11 17.36 -14.31
N GLY A 120 -3.79 18.13 -13.46
CA GLY A 120 -5.21 17.97 -13.15
C GLY A 120 -6.11 18.18 -14.37
N ASN A 121 -5.81 19.22 -15.17
CA ASN A 121 -6.51 19.48 -16.42
C ASN A 121 -6.37 18.31 -17.41
N ARG A 122 -5.17 17.74 -17.51
CA ARG A 122 -4.91 16.56 -18.35
C ARG A 122 -5.56 15.30 -17.79
N ALA A 123 -5.54 15.10 -16.48
CA ALA A 123 -6.12 13.92 -15.85
C ALA A 123 -7.63 13.86 -16.09
N ALA A 124 -8.35 14.98 -15.96
CA ALA A 124 -9.79 15.04 -16.21
C ALA A 124 -10.15 14.68 -17.65
N SER A 125 -9.42 15.20 -18.64
CA SER A 125 -9.68 14.88 -20.05
C SER A 125 -9.36 13.43 -20.39
N VAL A 126 -8.30 12.86 -19.82
CA VAL A 126 -7.96 11.45 -20.03
C VAL A 126 -8.97 10.51 -19.37
N VAL A 127 -9.50 10.85 -18.20
CA VAL A 127 -10.57 10.07 -17.56
C VAL A 127 -11.78 9.96 -18.49
N GLN A 128 -12.23 11.09 -19.04
CA GLN A 128 -13.35 11.11 -19.99
C GLN A 128 -13.05 10.29 -21.26
N ALA A 129 -11.84 10.41 -21.81
CA ALA A 129 -11.41 9.63 -22.97
C ALA A 129 -11.37 8.12 -22.68
N CYS A 130 -10.87 7.71 -21.51
CA CYS A 130 -10.85 6.30 -21.10
C CYS A 130 -12.25 5.74 -20.89
N GLN A 131 -13.17 6.52 -20.31
CA GLN A 131 -14.57 6.12 -20.13
C GLN A 131 -15.29 5.93 -21.46
N ALA A 132 -15.04 6.81 -22.44
CA ALA A 132 -15.61 6.69 -23.78
C ALA A 132 -15.00 5.51 -24.58
N ALA A 133 -13.70 5.27 -24.44
CA ALA A 133 -13.01 4.18 -25.13
C ALA A 133 -13.29 2.79 -24.53
N PHE A 134 -13.58 2.73 -23.23
CA PHE A 134 -13.88 1.51 -22.49
C PHE A 134 -15.13 1.70 -21.62
N PRO A 135 -16.34 1.67 -22.20
CA PRO A 135 -17.57 1.71 -21.44
C PRO A 135 -17.64 0.49 -20.51
N GLU A 136 -18.02 0.71 -19.26
CA GLU A 136 -18.33 -0.38 -18.35
C GLU A 136 -19.82 -0.71 -18.48
N ASP A 137 -20.12 -1.95 -18.84
CA ASP A 137 -21.48 -2.46 -18.74
C ASP A 137 -21.78 -2.61 -17.25
N ASN A 138 -22.57 -1.68 -16.71
CA ASN A 138 -23.21 -1.85 -15.41
C ASN A 138 -24.27 -2.95 -15.55
N GLY A 139 -23.83 -4.21 -15.54
CA GLY A 139 -24.67 -5.39 -15.48
C GLY A 139 -25.31 -5.57 -14.12
#